data_AF-A0A951HRX7-F1
#
_entry.id   AF-A0A951HRX7-F1
#
_cell.length_a   1.000
_cell.length_b   1.000
_cell.length_c   1.000
_cell.angle_alpha   90.00
_cell.angle_beta   90.00
_cell.angle_gamma   90.00
#
_symmetry.space_group_name_H-M   'P 1'
#
loop_
_entity.id
_entity.type
_entity.pdbx_description
1 polymer ?
#
loop_
_entity_poly.entity_id
_entity_poly.type
_entity_poly.pdbx_seq_one_letter_code
_entity_poly.pdbx_strand_id
1 'polypeptide(L)'
;MSNPSNSLAAAVRELAGLSSDEGRDIYLSDGGHFENLGVYEMLRRRCAFILVSDAGADPTCTFFDLGGLVRKAKIDFDVDILFGHLSIGARAELPADAPKAAWALGLVRYPEGSVGAILYLKPTYVADLPVDVQSYGNGSKAFPHESTGDQFVSESQFESYRNLGWHLAMQLGSPSYVGFKEELAVQSFFSDAFDKAQAALADVDPMLLNRLRLRLQSGLVQG
;
A
#
# COMPACT_ATOMS: atom_id res chain seq x y z
N MET A 1 2.63 27.73 21.45
CA MET A 1 3.70 27.35 20.51
C MET A 1 4.45 28.62 20.13
N SER A 2 5.68 28.78 20.58
CA SER A 2 6.51 29.95 20.28
C SER A 2 6.95 29.90 18.81
N ASN A 3 6.59 30.91 18.02
CA ASN A 3 7.18 31.08 16.70
C ASN A 3 8.71 31.18 16.84
N PRO A 4 9.50 30.36 16.13
CA PRO A 4 10.94 30.54 16.10
C PRO A 4 11.23 31.92 15.50
N SER A 5 12.03 32.72 16.21
CA SER A 5 12.26 34.15 15.93
C SER A 5 12.92 34.45 14.58
N ASN A 6 13.27 33.43 13.79
CA ASN A 6 14.08 33.52 12.58
C ASN A 6 13.42 32.89 11.33
N SER A 7 12.11 32.59 11.34
CA SER A 7 11.43 31.92 10.21
C SER A 7 11.59 32.63 8.86
N LEU A 8 11.64 33.97 8.87
CA LEU A 8 11.88 34.78 7.67
C LEU A 8 13.32 34.63 7.14
N ALA A 9 14.31 34.52 8.03
CA ALA A 9 15.70 34.35 7.64
C ALA A 9 15.96 32.94 7.08
N ALA A 10 15.25 31.93 7.58
CA ALA A 10 15.27 30.58 7.05
C ALA A 10 14.69 30.53 5.62
N ALA A 11 13.50 31.12 5.40
CA ALA A 11 12.86 31.19 4.09
C ALA A 11 13.71 31.97 3.05
N VAL A 12 14.39 33.05 3.46
CA VAL A 12 15.28 33.81 2.58
C VAL A 12 16.55 33.02 2.21
N ARG A 13 17.09 32.20 3.12
CA ARG A 13 18.22 31.32 2.81
C ARG A 13 17.83 30.18 1.88
N GLU A 14 16.62 29.65 2.03
CA GLU A 14 16.06 28.60 1.18
C GLU A 14 15.85 29.11 -0.27
N LEU A 15 15.26 30.30 -0.43
CA LEU A 15 15.12 30.97 -1.73
C LEU A 15 16.47 31.31 -2.39
N ALA A 16 17.52 31.50 -1.59
CA ALA A 16 18.86 31.80 -2.06
C ALA A 16 19.72 30.54 -2.32
N GLY A 17 19.21 29.33 -2.09
CA GLY A 17 19.96 28.08 -2.26
C GLY A 17 21.13 27.91 -1.29
N LEU A 18 21.09 28.57 -0.13
CA LEU A 18 22.14 28.58 0.89
C LEU A 18 21.82 27.68 2.10
N SER A 19 20.86 26.75 1.95
CA SER A 19 20.57 25.73 2.94
C SER A 19 21.62 24.61 2.88
N SER A 20 22.14 24.20 4.04
CA SER A 20 23.06 23.08 4.19
C SER A 20 22.63 22.18 5.36
N ASP A 21 22.93 20.88 5.27
CA ASP A 21 22.60 19.88 6.29
C ASP A 21 23.42 20.02 7.60
N GLU A 22 24.36 20.99 7.65
CA GLU A 22 25.13 21.36 8.84
C GLU A 22 24.54 22.58 9.58
N GLY A 23 23.38 23.07 9.15
CA GLY A 23 22.67 24.19 9.77
C GLY A 23 22.11 23.86 11.16
N ARG A 24 21.94 24.88 12.01
CA ARG A 24 21.34 24.76 13.36
C ARG A 24 19.85 24.40 13.32
N ASP A 25 19.20 24.62 12.17
CA ASP A 25 17.78 24.38 11.95
C ASP A 25 17.62 23.33 10.84
N ILE A 26 16.91 22.23 11.14
CA ILE A 26 16.61 21.15 10.19
C ILE A 26 15.22 21.38 9.63
N TYR A 27 15.10 21.41 8.30
CA TYR A 27 13.80 21.41 7.63
C TYR A 27 13.25 19.99 7.58
N LEU A 28 12.21 19.72 8.35
CA LEU A 28 11.51 18.44 8.35
C LEU A 28 10.21 18.59 7.57
N SER A 29 10.19 18.11 6.33
CA SER A 29 8.94 17.92 5.58
C SER A 29 8.24 16.66 6.07
N ASP A 30 6.92 16.58 5.90
CA ASP A 30 6.23 15.31 6.06
C ASP A 30 6.72 14.30 5.01
N GLY A 31 6.76 13.02 5.39
CA GLY A 31 7.29 11.97 4.51
C GLY A 31 6.47 11.74 3.24
N GLY A 32 5.24 12.27 3.20
CA GLY A 32 4.32 12.17 2.07
C GLY A 32 4.87 12.81 0.78
N HIS A 33 5.74 13.81 0.88
CA HIS A 33 6.43 14.39 -0.28
C HIS A 33 7.48 13.46 -0.92
N PHE A 34 7.98 12.47 -0.18
CA PHE A 34 8.98 11.54 -0.68
C PHE A 34 8.37 10.20 -1.10
N GLU A 35 7.61 9.56 -0.20
CA GLU A 35 6.95 8.27 -0.44
C GLU A 35 5.78 8.08 0.55
N ASN A 36 4.55 8.10 0.02
CA ASN A 36 3.32 8.24 0.82
C ASN A 36 2.77 6.91 1.39
N LEU A 37 3.34 5.76 1.01
CA LEU A 37 2.91 4.42 1.47
C LEU A 37 3.73 3.92 2.67
N GLY A 38 4.85 4.59 3.02
CA GLY A 38 5.73 4.20 4.12
C GLY A 38 6.51 2.90 3.88
N VAL A 39 6.53 2.41 2.64
CA VAL A 39 7.13 1.13 2.24
C VAL A 39 8.62 1.26 1.96
N TYR A 40 9.08 2.43 1.52
CA TYR A 40 10.48 2.66 1.17
C TYR A 40 11.46 2.19 2.25
N GLU A 41 11.17 2.54 3.50
CA GLU A 41 11.98 2.20 4.67
C GLU A 41 11.85 0.71 5.08
N MET A 42 10.74 0.04 4.72
CA MET A 42 10.58 -1.40 4.89
C MET A 42 11.41 -2.18 3.87
N LEU A 43 11.51 -1.68 2.63
CA LEU A 43 12.39 -2.23 1.60
C LEU A 43 13.85 -2.08 2.00
N ARG A 44 14.25 -0.91 2.51
CA ARG A 44 15.60 -0.68 3.05
C ARG A 44 15.98 -1.67 4.15
N ARG A 45 15.01 -2.07 4.98
CA ARG A 45 15.17 -3.07 6.06
C ARG A 45 15.05 -4.52 5.58
N ARG A 46 14.74 -4.75 4.30
CA ARG A 46 14.54 -6.08 3.70
C ARG A 46 13.45 -6.89 4.39
N CYS A 47 12.32 -6.24 4.72
CA CYS A 47 11.19 -6.90 5.34
C CYS A 47 10.67 -8.07 4.47
N ALA A 48 10.51 -9.24 5.08
CA ALA A 48 9.98 -10.43 4.39
C ALA A 48 8.50 -10.26 4.00
N PHE A 49 7.73 -9.49 4.79
CA PHE A 49 6.32 -9.24 4.57
C PHE A 49 6.01 -7.77 4.80
N ILE A 50 5.27 -7.18 3.86
CA ILE A 50 4.87 -5.77 3.90
C ILE A 50 3.36 -5.70 3.67
N LEU A 51 2.64 -5.15 4.64
CA LEU A 51 1.22 -4.83 4.52
C LEU A 51 1.09 -3.33 4.30
N VAL A 52 0.44 -2.93 3.20
CA VAL A 52 0.26 -1.53 2.83
C VAL A 52 -1.22 -1.19 2.85
N SER A 53 -1.59 -0.20 3.66
CA SER A 53 -2.92 0.40 3.62
C SER A 53 -2.82 1.78 2.98
N ASP A 54 -3.14 1.87 1.69
CA ASP A 54 -3.11 3.13 0.96
C ASP A 54 -4.40 3.94 1.21
N ALA A 55 -4.27 4.95 2.07
CA ALA A 55 -5.32 5.92 2.38
C ALA A 55 -5.27 7.20 1.51
N GLY A 56 -4.46 7.22 0.45
CA GLY A 56 -4.36 8.36 -0.47
C GLY A 56 -5.62 8.57 -1.31
N ALA A 57 -5.90 9.82 -1.69
CA ALA A 57 -6.98 10.13 -2.63
C ALA A 57 -6.53 9.81 -4.06
N ASP A 58 -7.20 8.85 -4.71
CA ASP A 58 -6.94 8.46 -6.09
C ASP A 58 -8.26 8.05 -6.76
N PRO A 59 -9.16 9.01 -7.04
CA PRO A 59 -10.53 8.73 -7.49
C PRO A 59 -10.60 8.00 -8.84
N THR A 60 -9.51 8.06 -9.61
CA THR A 60 -9.35 7.41 -10.92
C THR A 60 -8.45 6.18 -10.89
N CYS A 61 -7.97 5.76 -9.71
CA CYS A 61 -7.06 4.62 -9.55
C CYS A 61 -5.86 4.66 -10.51
N THR A 62 -5.16 5.80 -10.56
CA THR A 62 -3.91 5.95 -11.31
C THR A 62 -2.75 5.18 -10.69
N PHE A 63 -2.85 4.83 -9.41
CA PHE A 63 -1.81 4.19 -8.61
C PHE A 63 -0.50 5.00 -8.60
N PHE A 64 -0.60 6.33 -8.60
CA PHE A 64 0.57 7.21 -8.69
C PHE A 64 1.60 6.94 -7.60
N ASP A 65 1.17 6.85 -6.34
CA ASP A 65 2.04 6.58 -5.19
C ASP A 65 2.70 5.20 -5.29
N LEU A 66 1.92 4.16 -5.64
CA LEU A 66 2.43 2.80 -5.83
C LEU A 66 3.46 2.74 -6.98
N GLY A 67 3.16 3.36 -8.13
CA GLY A 67 4.10 3.45 -9.24
C GLY A 67 5.34 4.28 -8.91
N GLY A 68 5.21 5.29 -8.04
CA GLY A 68 6.33 6.02 -7.45
C GLY A 68 7.23 5.13 -6.61
N LEU A 69 6.64 4.37 -5.69
CA LEU A 69 7.33 3.40 -4.85
C LEU A 69 8.10 2.37 -5.67
N VAL A 70 7.46 1.73 -6.67
CA VAL A 70 8.11 0.71 -7.51
C VAL A 70 9.34 1.26 -8.23
N ARG A 71 9.26 2.50 -8.75
CA ARG A 71 10.41 3.16 -9.41
C ARG A 71 11.54 3.45 -8.42
N LYS A 72 11.20 4.03 -7.26
CA LYS A 72 12.18 4.34 -6.20
C LYS A 72 12.87 3.08 -5.70
N ALA A 73 12.12 2.01 -5.46
CA ALA A 73 12.66 0.71 -5.04
C ALA A 73 13.73 0.21 -6.01
N LYS A 74 13.48 0.30 -7.32
CA LYS A 74 14.44 -0.14 -8.33
C LYS A 74 15.67 0.77 -8.41
N ILE A 75 15.46 2.08 -8.42
CA ILE A 75 16.54 3.06 -8.60
C ILE A 75 17.47 3.10 -7.38
N ASP A 76 16.88 3.13 -6.18
CA ASP A 76 17.63 3.43 -4.95
C ASP A 76 18.17 2.17 -4.26
N PHE A 77 17.50 1.02 -4.43
CA PHE A 77 17.84 -0.22 -3.74
C PHE A 77 18.10 -1.44 -4.64
N ASP A 78 17.95 -1.30 -5.96
CA ASP A 78 17.93 -2.44 -6.90
C ASP A 78 16.93 -3.53 -6.47
N VAL A 79 15.78 -3.11 -5.96
CA VAL A 79 14.69 -4.00 -5.52
C VAL A 79 13.62 -4.05 -6.61
N ASP A 80 13.27 -5.26 -7.05
CA ASP A 80 12.16 -5.46 -7.99
C ASP A 80 10.88 -5.76 -7.21
N ILE A 81 9.81 -5.02 -7.52
CA ILE A 81 8.47 -5.27 -6.98
C ILE A 81 7.56 -5.66 -8.15
N LEU A 82 7.00 -6.86 -8.09
CA LEU A 82 6.19 -7.45 -9.15
C LEU A 82 4.80 -7.74 -8.62
N PHE A 83 3.81 -7.01 -9.12
CA PHE A 83 2.40 -7.31 -8.88
C PHE A 83 1.86 -8.25 -9.95
N GLY A 84 0.90 -9.09 -9.57
CA GLY A 84 0.06 -9.80 -10.53
C GLY A 84 -0.94 -8.85 -11.19
N HIS A 85 -2.18 -9.32 -11.39
CA HIS A 85 -3.26 -8.47 -11.89
C HIS A 85 -3.76 -7.53 -10.78
N LEU A 86 -3.72 -6.21 -11.04
CA LEU A 86 -4.37 -5.22 -10.17
C LEU A 86 -5.85 -5.09 -10.57
N SER A 87 -6.73 -5.78 -9.84
CA SER A 87 -8.20 -5.68 -10.04
C SER A 87 -8.85 -4.57 -9.21
N ILE A 88 -8.08 -3.56 -8.82
CA ILE A 88 -8.55 -2.36 -8.09
C ILE A 88 -8.93 -1.31 -9.14
N GLY A 89 -10.05 -0.60 -8.97
CA GLY A 89 -10.45 0.40 -9.98
C GLY A 89 -11.38 1.49 -9.49
N ALA A 90 -11.48 2.55 -10.29
CA ALA A 90 -12.21 3.78 -9.99
C ALA A 90 -13.72 3.59 -9.88
N ARG A 91 -14.37 4.22 -8.89
CA ARG A 91 -15.81 4.07 -8.65
C ARG A 91 -16.67 4.36 -9.90
N ALA A 92 -16.30 5.38 -10.68
CA ALA A 92 -17.06 5.82 -11.86
C ALA A 92 -17.00 4.86 -13.05
N GLU A 93 -16.00 3.96 -13.08
CA GLU A 93 -15.76 3.03 -14.18
C GLU A 93 -16.42 1.66 -13.95
N LEU A 94 -17.38 1.56 -13.03
CA LEU A 94 -18.03 0.31 -12.67
C LEU A 94 -19.27 0.01 -13.52
N PRO A 95 -19.25 -1.08 -14.31
CA PRO A 95 -20.42 -1.94 -14.47
C PRO A 95 -20.86 -2.48 -13.10
N ALA A 96 -22.17 -2.62 -12.89
CA ALA A 96 -22.74 -3.09 -11.61
C ALA A 96 -22.27 -4.49 -11.18
N ASP A 97 -21.71 -5.25 -12.11
CA ASP A 97 -21.33 -6.67 -12.01
C ASP A 97 -19.82 -6.93 -12.11
N ALA A 98 -18.98 -5.90 -12.24
CA ALA A 98 -17.54 -6.12 -12.39
C ALA A 98 -16.87 -6.51 -11.06
N PRO A 99 -16.11 -7.63 -11.00
CA PRO A 99 -15.39 -8.03 -9.81
C PRO A 99 -14.21 -7.08 -9.55
N LYS A 100 -14.29 -6.27 -8.49
CA LYS A 100 -13.21 -5.35 -8.07
C LYS A 100 -12.59 -5.74 -6.75
N ALA A 101 -11.32 -6.12 -6.77
CA ALA A 101 -10.59 -6.32 -5.52
C ALA A 101 -10.31 -4.96 -4.86
N ALA A 102 -10.23 -4.96 -3.53
CA ALA A 102 -9.71 -3.83 -2.75
C ALA A 102 -8.22 -3.98 -2.45
N TRP A 103 -7.55 -4.95 -3.08
CA TRP A 103 -6.18 -5.30 -2.76
C TRP A 103 -5.46 -5.95 -3.94
N ALA A 104 -4.13 -5.95 -3.87
CA ALA A 104 -3.25 -6.61 -4.82
C ALA A 104 -2.06 -7.23 -4.06
N LEU A 105 -1.67 -8.44 -4.47
CA LEU A 105 -0.48 -9.11 -3.95
C LEU A 105 0.69 -8.92 -4.92
N GLY A 106 1.85 -8.61 -4.36
CA GLY A 106 3.11 -8.52 -5.09
C GLY A 106 4.24 -9.28 -4.41
N LEU A 107 5.26 -9.56 -5.20
CA LEU A 107 6.54 -10.13 -4.80
C LEU A 107 7.59 -9.04 -4.74
N VAL A 108 8.48 -9.13 -3.76
CA VAL A 108 9.61 -8.21 -3.59
C VAL A 108 10.90 -9.01 -3.72
N ARG A 109 11.75 -8.68 -4.68
CA ARG A 109 13.07 -9.31 -4.86
C ARG A 109 14.15 -8.31 -4.46
N TYR A 110 14.97 -8.72 -3.49
CA TYR A 110 16.09 -7.93 -3.01
C TYR A 110 17.40 -8.30 -3.74
N PRO A 111 18.37 -7.38 -3.84
CA PRO A 111 19.60 -7.60 -4.61
C PRO A 111 20.46 -8.74 -4.08
N GLU A 112 20.42 -9.05 -2.79
CA GLU A 112 21.11 -10.21 -2.22
C GLU A 112 20.40 -11.57 -2.49
N GLY A 113 19.30 -11.55 -3.23
CA GLY A 113 18.51 -12.72 -3.61
C GLY A 113 17.46 -13.14 -2.59
N SER A 114 17.26 -12.37 -1.52
CA SER A 114 16.07 -12.52 -0.67
C SER A 114 14.82 -12.24 -1.49
N VAL A 115 13.71 -12.91 -1.14
CA VAL A 115 12.40 -12.54 -1.65
C VAL A 115 11.44 -12.35 -0.47
N GLY A 116 10.61 -11.34 -0.57
CA GLY A 116 9.50 -11.04 0.33
C GLY A 116 8.19 -10.88 -0.43
N ALA A 117 7.13 -10.57 0.29
CA ALA A 117 5.80 -10.31 -0.26
C ALA A 117 5.26 -8.96 0.20
N ILE A 118 4.46 -8.33 -0.66
CA ILE A 118 3.76 -7.08 -0.38
C ILE A 118 2.27 -7.25 -0.66
N LEU A 119 1.43 -6.99 0.34
CA LEU A 119 -0.02 -6.90 0.17
C LEU A 119 -0.41 -5.43 0.19
N TYR A 120 -0.89 -4.94 -0.95
CA TYR A 120 -1.35 -3.57 -1.12
C TYR A 120 -2.87 -3.52 -1.00
N LEU A 121 -3.40 -2.66 -0.14
CA LEU A 121 -4.82 -2.43 0.05
C LEU A 121 -5.18 -1.01 -0.35
N LYS A 122 -6.26 -0.85 -1.10
CA LYS A 122 -6.84 0.42 -1.48
C LYS A 122 -8.35 0.40 -1.16
N PRO A 123 -8.86 1.37 -0.37
CA PRO A 123 -10.29 1.56 -0.21
C PRO A 123 -10.96 1.64 -1.58
N THR A 124 -11.90 0.73 -1.84
CA THR A 124 -12.54 0.57 -3.14
C THR A 124 -14.04 0.49 -2.95
N TYR A 125 -14.81 1.20 -3.77
CA TYR A 125 -16.26 1.13 -3.74
C TYR A 125 -16.73 -0.12 -4.51
N VAL A 126 -16.97 -1.22 -3.81
CA VAL A 126 -17.43 -2.50 -4.39
C VAL A 126 -18.97 -2.61 -4.41
N ALA A 127 -19.50 -3.66 -5.06
CA ALA A 127 -20.95 -3.81 -5.23
C ALA A 127 -21.68 -4.26 -3.95
N ASP A 128 -21.04 -5.04 -3.09
CA ASP A 128 -21.65 -5.73 -1.94
C ASP A 128 -21.41 -5.02 -0.59
N LEU A 129 -21.37 -3.68 -0.61
CA LEU A 129 -21.10 -2.87 0.58
C LEU A 129 -22.22 -2.91 1.63
N PRO A 130 -21.92 -2.67 2.92
CA PRO A 130 -22.93 -2.43 3.96
C PRO A 130 -23.86 -1.26 3.62
N VAL A 131 -25.13 -1.33 4.06
CA VAL A 131 -26.18 -0.35 3.70
C VAL A 131 -25.84 1.07 4.14
N ASP A 132 -25.24 1.23 5.31
CA ASP A 132 -24.78 2.52 5.84
C ASP A 132 -23.66 3.12 4.99
N VAL A 133 -22.67 2.31 4.59
CA VAL A 133 -21.58 2.70 3.68
C VAL A 133 -22.13 3.10 2.31
N GLN A 134 -23.08 2.32 1.77
CA GLN A 134 -23.76 2.66 0.52
C GLN A 134 -24.53 3.97 0.63
N SER A 135 -25.26 4.18 1.72
CA SER A 135 -26.02 5.40 1.98
C SER A 135 -25.10 6.63 2.00
N TYR A 136 -23.99 6.57 2.72
CA TYR A 136 -22.99 7.64 2.73
C TYR A 136 -22.40 7.88 1.34
N GLY A 137 -21.91 6.82 0.69
CA GLY A 137 -21.31 6.94 -0.64
C GLY A 137 -22.29 7.43 -1.70
N ASN A 138 -23.59 7.17 -1.57
CA ASN A 138 -24.59 7.72 -2.48
C ASN A 138 -24.70 9.24 -2.38
N GLY A 139 -24.53 9.79 -1.16
CA GLY A 139 -24.46 11.22 -0.88
C GLY A 139 -23.10 11.86 -1.17
N SER A 140 -21.99 11.12 -1.04
CA SER A 140 -20.65 11.60 -1.38
C SER A 140 -20.04 10.81 -2.55
N LYS A 141 -20.00 11.40 -3.74
CA LYS A 141 -19.48 10.75 -4.96
C LYS A 141 -17.95 10.58 -4.95
N ALA A 142 -17.24 11.40 -4.19
CA ALA A 142 -15.79 11.29 -4.05
C ALA A 142 -15.38 10.13 -3.13
N PHE A 143 -16.27 9.67 -2.22
CA PHE A 143 -16.00 8.49 -1.38
C PHE A 143 -15.73 7.23 -2.21
N PRO A 144 -14.68 6.42 -1.88
CA PRO A 144 -13.79 6.53 -0.72
C PRO A 144 -12.44 7.25 -1.00
N HIS A 145 -12.38 8.11 -2.01
CA HIS A 145 -11.21 8.93 -2.37
C HIS A 145 -11.48 10.43 -2.18
N GLU A 146 -12.17 10.79 -1.10
CA GLU A 146 -12.30 12.19 -0.69
C GLU A 146 -10.91 12.79 -0.44
N SER A 147 -10.74 14.08 -0.72
CA SER A 147 -9.43 14.74 -0.66
C SER A 147 -8.83 14.65 0.74
N THR A 148 -7.58 14.22 0.83
CA THR A 148 -6.80 14.17 2.09
C THR A 148 -6.41 15.55 2.62
N GLY A 149 -6.64 16.61 1.83
CA GLY A 149 -6.46 18.00 2.28
C GLY A 149 -7.59 18.51 3.18
N ASP A 150 -8.72 17.81 3.27
CA ASP A 150 -9.79 18.11 4.22
C ASP A 150 -9.54 17.38 5.54
N GLN A 151 -9.21 18.15 6.58
CA GLN A 151 -8.90 17.61 7.90
C GLN A 151 -10.12 17.58 8.84
N PHE A 152 -11.30 18.04 8.40
CA PHE A 152 -12.52 18.06 9.20
C PHE A 152 -13.44 16.90 8.81
N VAL A 153 -13.29 15.78 9.51
CA VAL A 153 -14.06 14.57 9.25
C VAL A 153 -15.35 14.55 10.09
N SER A 154 -16.49 14.35 9.44
CA SER A 154 -17.77 14.13 10.14
C SER A 154 -17.85 12.73 10.75
N GLU A 155 -18.68 12.52 11.78
CA GLU A 155 -18.90 11.19 12.37
C GLU A 155 -19.38 10.18 11.32
N SER A 156 -20.32 10.59 10.45
CA SER A 156 -20.82 9.74 9.36
C SER A 156 -19.72 9.37 8.36
N GLN A 157 -18.79 10.29 8.06
CA GLN A 157 -17.67 10.02 7.16
C GLN A 157 -16.69 9.05 7.82
N PHE A 158 -16.29 9.31 9.07
CA PHE A 158 -15.38 8.45 9.81
C PHE A 158 -15.92 7.02 9.94
N GLU A 159 -17.17 6.86 10.39
CA GLU A 159 -17.79 5.54 10.54
C GLU A 159 -17.94 4.81 9.20
N SER A 160 -18.24 5.54 8.11
CA SER A 160 -18.33 4.93 6.78
C SER A 160 -16.97 4.43 6.28
N TYR A 161 -15.88 5.19 6.50
CA TYR A 161 -14.52 4.74 6.20
C TYR A 161 -14.10 3.55 7.07
N ARG A 162 -14.40 3.59 8.37
CA ARG A 162 -14.11 2.49 9.31
C ARG A 162 -14.84 1.21 8.90
N ASN A 163 -16.14 1.30 8.61
CA ASN A 163 -16.95 0.15 8.23
C ASN A 163 -16.56 -0.39 6.84
N LEU A 164 -16.25 0.50 5.88
CA LEU A 164 -15.69 0.10 4.60
C LEU A 164 -14.38 -0.69 4.78
N GLY A 165 -13.44 -0.15 5.55
CA GLY A 165 -12.16 -0.80 5.80
C GLY A 165 -12.32 -2.18 6.48
N TRP A 166 -13.19 -2.25 7.49
CA TRP A 166 -13.54 -3.52 8.15
C TRP A 166 -14.12 -4.54 7.17
N HIS A 167 -15.11 -4.13 6.37
CA HIS A 167 -15.77 -4.97 5.40
C HIS A 167 -14.78 -5.53 4.36
N LEU A 168 -13.94 -4.68 3.77
CA LEU A 168 -12.93 -5.07 2.78
C LEU A 168 -11.86 -5.98 3.40
N ALA A 169 -11.43 -5.73 4.63
CA ALA A 169 -10.46 -6.56 5.34
C ALA A 169 -11.03 -7.96 5.65
N MET A 170 -12.31 -8.06 6.00
CA MET A 170 -12.99 -9.34 6.22
C MET A 170 -13.19 -10.14 4.92
N GLN A 171 -13.13 -9.49 3.76
CA GLN A 171 -13.18 -10.15 2.45
C GLN A 171 -11.79 -10.61 1.95
N LEU A 172 -10.70 -10.28 2.64
CA LEU A 172 -9.37 -10.80 2.30
C LEU A 172 -9.39 -12.33 2.36
N GLY A 173 -9.02 -12.98 1.25
CA GLY A 173 -9.07 -14.44 1.12
C GLY A 173 -10.45 -15.02 0.80
N SER A 174 -11.48 -14.19 0.61
CA SER A 174 -12.78 -14.68 0.12
C SER A 174 -12.71 -15.07 -1.37
N PRO A 175 -13.30 -16.22 -1.77
CA PRO A 175 -13.33 -16.69 -3.16
C PRO A 175 -13.94 -15.71 -4.17
N SER A 176 -14.71 -14.73 -3.69
CA SER A 176 -15.46 -13.79 -4.53
C SER A 176 -14.58 -12.74 -5.24
N TYR A 177 -13.36 -12.50 -4.77
CA TYR A 177 -12.50 -11.42 -5.30
C TYR A 177 -11.22 -11.87 -5.99
N VAL A 178 -10.91 -13.15 -5.90
CA VAL A 178 -9.88 -13.81 -6.72
C VAL A 178 -10.39 -15.20 -6.98
N GLY A 179 -10.31 -15.68 -8.22
CA GLY A 179 -10.74 -17.03 -8.61
C GLY A 179 -9.98 -18.15 -7.90
N PHE A 180 -10.21 -18.36 -6.61
CA PHE A 180 -9.71 -19.45 -5.80
C PHE A 180 -10.73 -19.84 -4.74
N LYS A 181 -11.02 -21.14 -4.62
CA LYS A 181 -11.92 -21.71 -3.62
C LYS A 181 -11.24 -21.82 -2.25
N GLU A 182 -12.09 -21.69 -1.22
CA GLU A 182 -11.94 -22.01 0.21
C GLU A 182 -11.45 -20.91 1.16
N GLU A 183 -12.20 -20.82 2.27
CA GLU A 183 -12.05 -19.93 3.42
C GLU A 183 -10.65 -20.03 4.03
N LEU A 184 -9.93 -18.90 4.09
CA LEU A 184 -8.62 -18.85 4.74
C LEU A 184 -8.54 -17.64 5.66
N ALA A 185 -8.22 -17.92 6.93
CA ALA A 185 -7.82 -16.93 7.91
C ALA A 185 -6.63 -16.11 7.37
N VAL A 186 -6.54 -14.82 7.72
CA VAL A 186 -5.52 -13.89 7.21
C VAL A 186 -4.09 -14.48 7.19
N GLN A 187 -3.71 -15.28 8.19
CA GLN A 187 -2.41 -15.97 8.24
C GLN A 187 -2.26 -17.07 7.16
N SER A 188 -3.28 -17.88 6.94
CA SER A 188 -3.26 -18.90 5.89
C SER A 188 -3.44 -18.27 4.51
N PHE A 189 -4.11 -17.12 4.41
CA PHE A 189 -4.07 -16.27 3.22
C PHE A 189 -2.64 -15.80 2.93
N PHE A 190 -1.90 -15.29 3.91
CA PHE A 190 -0.51 -14.87 3.69
C PHE A 190 0.41 -16.05 3.35
N SER A 191 0.22 -17.21 3.99
CA SER A 191 0.96 -18.43 3.67
C SER A 191 0.68 -18.91 2.24
N ASP A 192 -0.59 -18.99 1.85
CA ASP A 192 -1.01 -19.44 0.53
C ASP A 192 -0.68 -18.42 -0.57
N ALA A 193 -0.84 -17.13 -0.29
CA ALA A 193 -0.42 -16.03 -1.15
C ALA A 193 1.08 -16.14 -1.44
N PHE A 194 1.87 -16.43 -0.40
CA PHE A 194 3.30 -16.65 -0.52
C PHE A 194 3.61 -17.92 -1.33
N ASP A 195 2.99 -19.05 -1.03
CA ASP A 195 3.18 -20.32 -1.75
C ASP A 195 2.78 -20.21 -3.24
N LYS A 196 1.72 -19.47 -3.55
CA LYS A 196 1.26 -19.24 -4.94
C LYS A 196 2.15 -18.26 -5.68
N ALA A 197 2.60 -17.20 -5.03
CA ALA A 197 3.57 -16.27 -5.62
C ALA A 197 4.93 -16.98 -5.86
N GLN A 198 5.30 -17.90 -4.97
CA GLN A 198 6.44 -18.80 -5.12
C GLN A 198 6.25 -19.80 -6.29
N ALA A 199 5.05 -20.35 -6.48
CA ALA A 199 4.73 -21.24 -7.61
C ALA A 199 4.75 -20.52 -8.96
N ALA A 200 4.21 -19.29 -9.05
CA ALA A 200 4.27 -18.47 -10.25
C ALA A 200 5.70 -18.06 -10.64
N LEU A 201 6.63 -18.04 -9.67
CA LEU A 201 8.06 -17.82 -9.88
C LEU A 201 8.82 -19.09 -10.28
N ALA A 202 8.27 -20.29 -10.07
CA ALA A 202 8.92 -21.55 -10.42
C ALA A 202 9.07 -21.74 -11.94
N ASP A 203 8.16 -21.13 -12.69
CA ASP A 203 8.23 -21.05 -14.15
C ASP A 203 9.29 -20.02 -14.64
N VAL A 204 9.80 -19.16 -13.74
CA VAL A 204 10.72 -18.06 -14.06
C VAL A 204 12.16 -18.34 -13.60
N ASP A 205 12.38 -18.91 -12.41
CA ASP A 205 13.70 -19.33 -11.91
C ASP A 205 13.63 -20.36 -10.75
N PRO A 206 13.86 -21.66 -11.02
CA PRO A 206 13.78 -22.73 -10.01
C PRO A 206 14.81 -22.63 -8.87
N MET A 207 15.93 -21.93 -9.06
CA MET A 207 17.02 -21.87 -8.08
C MET A 207 16.70 -20.86 -6.96
N LEU A 208 15.88 -19.85 -7.26
CA LEU A 208 15.36 -18.86 -6.32
C LEU A 208 14.38 -19.48 -5.31
N LEU A 209 13.54 -20.43 -5.75
CA LEU A 209 12.61 -21.17 -4.88
C LEU A 209 13.31 -21.95 -3.78
N ASN A 210 14.44 -22.57 -4.10
CA ASN A 210 15.16 -23.41 -3.15
C ASN A 210 15.76 -22.57 -2.01
N ARG A 211 16.23 -21.35 -2.32
CA ARG A 211 16.73 -20.39 -1.32
C ARG A 211 15.62 -19.82 -0.43
N LEU A 212 14.43 -19.58 -1.00
CA LEU A 212 13.24 -19.12 -0.28
C LEU A 212 12.74 -20.16 0.73
N ARG A 213 12.60 -21.41 0.27
CA ARG A 213 12.16 -22.53 1.10
C ARG A 213 13.09 -22.74 2.30
N LEU A 214 14.41 -22.64 2.09
CA LEU A 214 15.40 -22.75 3.15
C LEU A 214 15.31 -21.62 4.18
N ARG A 215 15.01 -20.38 3.75
CA ARG A 215 14.89 -19.23 4.68
C ARG A 215 13.63 -19.26 5.55
N LEU A 216 12.51 -19.76 5.02
CA LEU A 216 11.28 -19.91 5.80
C LEU A 216 11.38 -21.05 6.80
N GLN A 217 12.06 -22.14 6.43
CA GLN A 217 12.35 -23.24 7.34
C GLN A 217 13.36 -22.84 8.43
N SER A 218 14.30 -21.93 8.13
CA SER A 218 15.23 -21.39 9.14
C SER A 218 14.64 -20.25 9.97
N GLY A 219 13.63 -19.53 9.46
CA GLY A 219 13.03 -18.35 10.11
C GLY A 219 12.05 -18.63 11.25
N LEU A 220 11.77 -19.91 11.55
CA LEU A 220 11.02 -20.33 12.73
C LEU A 220 11.91 -20.60 13.95
N VAL A 221 13.23 -20.38 13.86
CA VAL A 221 14.15 -20.43 15.00
C VAL A 221 15.11 -19.24 14.97
N GLN A 222 14.80 -18.27 15.83
CA GLN A 222 15.64 -17.19 16.37
C GLN A 222 15.92 -15.97 15.48
N GLY A 223 15.51 -14.81 16.01
CA GLY A 223 15.80 -13.46 15.51
C GLY A 223 14.70 -12.49 15.93
#